data_AF-A0AAV4KCE8-F1
#
_entry.id   AF-A0AAV4KCE8-F1
#
_cell.length_a   1.000
_cell.length_b   1.000
_cell.length_c   1.000
_cell.angle_alpha   90.00
_cell.angle_beta   90.00
_cell.angle_gamma   90.00
#
_symmetry.space_group_name_H-M   'P 1'
#
loop_
_entity.id
_entity.type
_entity.pdbx_description
1 polymer ?
#
loop_
_entity_poly.entity_id
_entity_poly.type
_entity_poly.pdbx_seq_one_letter_code
_entity_poly.pdbx_strand_id
1 'polypeptide(L)'
;MNDEADPEPGERRSPPEPLPEAPPPLRRAGTALNDAFRLLQAPPTPADEPPRPARRLRTDHESVEEDLLKLVLTVVELLRQLIERQALRRVDAGDLTDDQEEELGATLMALHDALSDLCAEHGYTLQDLNLDLGPLGPLLPRED
;
A
#
# COMPACT_ATOMS: atom_id res chain seq x y z
N MET A 1 -35.94 71.39 10.44
CA MET A 1 -35.53 70.92 9.11
C MET A 1 -34.05 70.64 9.20
N ASN A 2 -33.62 69.48 8.68
CA ASN A 2 -32.30 68.81 8.78
C ASN A 2 -32.33 67.80 9.94
N ASP A 3 -32.91 66.61 9.74
CA ASP A 3 -32.56 65.50 8.82
C ASP A 3 -31.36 64.69 9.32
N GLU A 4 -31.67 63.42 9.49
CA GLU A 4 -30.99 62.35 10.21
C GLU A 4 -29.91 61.75 9.31
N ALA A 5 -28.68 61.62 9.82
CA ALA A 5 -27.65 60.83 9.17
C ALA A 5 -26.91 60.00 10.22
N ASP A 6 -27.36 58.76 10.35
CA ASP A 6 -26.74 57.69 11.13
C ASP A 6 -25.43 57.25 10.44
N PRO A 7 -24.29 57.11 11.15
CA PRO A 7 -23.09 56.55 10.54
C PRO A 7 -23.16 55.02 10.46
N GLU A 8 -23.06 54.50 9.23
CA GLU A 8 -22.95 53.08 8.88
C GLU A 8 -21.87 52.33 9.71
N PRO A 9 -22.16 51.12 10.24
CA PRO A 9 -21.19 50.34 11.00
C PRO A 9 -20.17 49.69 10.07
N GLY A 10 -18.89 50.03 10.29
CA GLY A 10 -17.75 49.55 9.51
C GLY A 10 -17.67 48.01 9.38
N GLU A 11 -17.36 47.58 8.17
CA GLU A 11 -17.08 46.20 7.78
C GLU A 11 -16.10 45.53 8.75
N ARG A 12 -16.62 44.52 9.46
CA ARG A 12 -15.80 43.50 10.10
C ARG A 12 -14.98 42.80 9.01
N ARG A 13 -13.71 43.17 8.86
CA ARG A 13 -12.75 42.39 8.08
C ARG A 13 -12.67 40.99 8.69
N SER A 14 -13.21 40.00 8.00
CA SER A 14 -12.96 38.59 8.32
C SER A 14 -11.45 38.36 8.39
N PRO A 15 -10.94 37.58 9.36
CA PRO A 15 -9.55 37.19 9.37
C PRO A 15 -9.21 36.44 8.06
N PRO A 16 -7.98 36.59 7.53
CA PRO A 16 -7.57 35.83 6.36
C PRO A 16 -7.71 34.33 6.66
N GLU A 17 -8.34 33.60 5.74
CA GLU A 17 -8.40 32.13 5.85
C GLU A 17 -6.97 31.60 6.03
N PRO A 18 -6.75 30.66 6.96
CA PRO A 18 -5.45 30.03 7.12
C PRO A 18 -5.08 29.36 5.79
N LEU A 19 -3.88 29.68 5.28
CA LEU A 19 -3.31 29.02 4.12
C LEU A 19 -3.37 27.50 4.34
N PRO A 20 -3.76 26.70 3.32
CA PRO A 20 -3.76 25.25 3.48
C PRO A 20 -2.37 24.79 3.91
N GLU A 21 -2.29 24.14 5.07
CA GLU A 21 -1.04 23.57 5.58
C GLU A 21 -0.42 22.73 4.46
N ALA A 22 0.85 23.01 4.15
CA ALA A 22 1.58 22.22 3.19
C ALA A 22 1.50 20.74 3.63
N PRO A 23 1.10 19.82 2.74
CA PRO A 23 0.88 18.44 3.12
C PRO A 23 2.14 17.87 3.77
N PRO A 24 2.02 17.03 4.83
CA PRO A 24 3.15 16.44 5.51
C PRO A 24 4.10 15.77 4.51
N PRO A 25 5.41 15.71 4.79
CA PRO A 25 6.42 15.30 3.82
C PRO A 25 6.13 13.94 3.16
N LEU A 26 5.57 13.00 3.91
CA LEU A 26 5.13 11.69 3.40
C LEU A 26 3.98 11.79 2.39
N ARG A 27 3.04 12.72 2.58
CA ARG A 27 1.92 12.98 1.67
C ARG A 27 2.37 13.68 0.39
N ARG A 28 3.39 14.56 0.45
CA ARG A 28 4.02 15.19 -0.72
C ARG A 28 4.84 14.17 -1.54
N ALA A 29 5.57 13.29 -0.87
CA ALA A 29 6.27 12.18 -1.53
C ALA A 29 5.27 11.23 -2.20
N GLY A 30 4.15 10.92 -1.53
CA GLY A 30 3.06 10.13 -2.09
C GLY A 30 2.47 10.73 -3.37
N THR A 31 2.21 12.05 -3.41
CA THR A 31 1.69 12.70 -4.62
C THR A 31 2.69 12.67 -5.78
N ALA A 32 3.97 12.96 -5.51
CA ALA A 32 5.00 12.96 -6.55
C ALA A 32 5.23 11.56 -7.13
N LEU A 33 5.18 10.53 -6.29
CA LEU A 33 5.30 9.14 -6.72
C LEU A 33 4.10 8.71 -7.58
N ASN A 34 2.87 9.09 -7.19
CA ASN A 34 1.65 8.78 -7.94
C ASN A 34 1.68 9.43 -9.34
N ASP A 35 2.13 10.68 -9.43
CA ASP A 35 2.28 11.37 -10.72
C ASP A 35 3.35 10.72 -11.61
N ALA A 36 4.49 10.31 -11.03
CA ALA A 36 5.54 9.59 -11.76
C ALA A 36 5.04 8.22 -12.29
N PHE A 37 4.28 7.47 -11.48
CA PHE A 37 3.68 6.21 -11.90
C PHE A 37 2.65 6.39 -13.02
N ARG A 38 1.84 7.45 -12.99
CA ARG A 38 0.91 7.77 -14.08
C ARG A 38 1.63 8.02 -15.40
N LEU A 39 2.81 8.65 -15.36
CA LEU A 39 3.61 8.92 -16.56
C LEU A 39 4.23 7.63 -17.12
N LEU A 40 4.66 6.70 -16.25
CA LEU A 40 5.21 5.41 -16.67
C LEU A 40 4.14 4.47 -17.25
N GLN A 41 2.93 4.51 -16.71
CA GLN A 41 1.82 3.63 -17.15
C GLN A 41 0.94 4.24 -18.23
N ALA A 42 1.18 5.48 -18.65
CA ALA A 42 0.44 6.07 -19.76
C ALA A 42 0.72 5.23 -21.02
N PRO A 43 -0.28 4.52 -21.59
CA PRO A 43 -0.06 3.88 -22.87
C PRO A 43 0.31 4.97 -23.89
N PRO A 44 1.26 4.71 -24.83
CA PRO A 44 1.48 5.63 -25.93
C PRO A 44 0.15 5.75 -26.64
N THR A 45 -0.50 6.92 -26.56
CA THR A 45 -1.84 7.15 -27.08
C THR A 45 -1.85 6.77 -28.56
N PRO A 46 -2.46 5.64 -28.97
CA PRO A 46 -2.83 5.48 -30.35
C PRO A 46 -4.08 6.33 -30.53
N ALA A 47 -4.11 7.16 -31.57
CA ALA A 47 -5.37 7.77 -31.98
C ALA A 47 -6.40 6.63 -32.21
N ASP A 48 -7.58 6.74 -31.57
CA ASP A 48 -8.81 5.97 -31.84
C ASP A 48 -9.09 4.60 -31.17
N GLU A 49 -8.62 4.28 -29.95
CA GLU A 49 -9.15 3.11 -29.21
C GLU A 49 -9.93 3.49 -27.93
N PRO A 50 -11.16 2.98 -27.71
CA PRO A 50 -11.93 3.27 -26.48
C PRO A 50 -11.21 2.70 -25.24
N PRO A 51 -11.14 3.47 -24.15
CA PRO A 51 -10.33 3.11 -22.99
C PRO A 51 -10.88 1.85 -22.30
N ARG A 52 -10.09 0.77 -22.31
CA ARG A 52 -10.30 -0.36 -21.39
C ARG A 52 -9.94 0.11 -19.99
N PRO A 53 -10.78 -0.14 -18.96
CA PRO A 53 -10.49 0.29 -17.61
C PRO A 53 -9.33 -0.56 -17.08
N ALA A 54 -8.10 -0.07 -17.24
CA ALA A 54 -7.03 -0.42 -16.33
C ALA A 54 -7.54 -0.06 -14.93
N ARG A 55 -7.62 -1.06 -14.06
CA ARG A 55 -8.05 -0.94 -12.67
C ARG A 55 -7.09 0.01 -11.97
N ARG A 56 -7.35 1.32 -12.09
CA ARG A 56 -6.66 2.36 -11.33
C ARG A 56 -6.81 1.95 -9.87
N LEU A 57 -5.70 1.79 -9.18
CA LEU A 57 -5.65 1.90 -7.72
C LEU A 57 -6.25 3.27 -7.39
N ARG A 58 -7.57 3.28 -7.14
CA ARG A 58 -8.31 4.44 -6.65
C ARG A 58 -7.89 4.57 -5.19
N THR A 59 -6.78 5.24 -4.99
CA THR A 59 -6.24 5.60 -3.69
C THR A 59 -7.10 6.73 -3.13
N ASP A 60 -8.24 6.36 -2.55
CA ASP A 60 -8.90 7.15 -1.51
C ASP A 60 -8.00 7.16 -0.27
N HIS A 61 -7.98 8.23 0.52
CA HIS A 61 -6.94 8.42 1.53
C HIS A 61 -6.97 7.34 2.63
N GLU A 62 -8.14 6.81 2.97
CA GLU A 62 -8.29 5.63 3.85
C GLU A 62 -7.84 4.33 3.16
N SER A 63 -8.14 4.17 1.86
CA SER A 63 -7.73 2.97 1.09
C SER A 63 -6.22 2.87 0.87
N VAL A 64 -5.47 3.98 0.91
CA VAL A 64 -4.01 3.96 0.72
C VAL A 64 -3.33 3.26 1.89
N GLU A 65 -3.81 3.51 3.12
CA GLU A 65 -3.24 2.90 4.32
C GLU A 65 -3.45 1.38 4.32
N GLU A 66 -4.66 0.95 3.94
CA GLU A 66 -4.99 -0.46 3.74
C GLU A 66 -4.18 -1.11 2.61
N ASP A 67 -4.04 -0.44 1.46
CA ASP A 67 -3.26 -0.92 0.31
C ASP A 67 -1.76 -1.05 0.63
N LEU A 68 -1.20 -0.10 1.38
CA LEU A 68 0.20 -0.15 1.82
C LEU A 68 0.44 -1.25 2.84
N LEU A 69 -0.47 -1.43 3.81
CA LEU A 69 -0.40 -2.54 4.75
C LEU A 69 -0.42 -3.87 3.99
N LYS A 70 -1.37 -4.04 3.07
CA LYS A 70 -1.46 -5.23 2.22
C LYS A 70 -0.16 -5.47 1.46
N LEU A 71 0.45 -4.44 0.88
CA LEU A 71 1.75 -4.56 0.20
C LEU A 71 2.86 -5.03 1.14
N VAL A 72 2.96 -4.46 2.35
CA VAL A 72 3.97 -4.88 3.33
C VAL A 72 3.74 -6.34 3.74
N LEU A 73 2.50 -6.72 4.05
CA LEU A 73 2.14 -8.11 4.37
C LEU A 73 2.51 -9.06 3.24
N THR A 74 2.26 -8.66 1.98
CA THR A 74 2.67 -9.42 0.79
C THR A 74 4.18 -9.63 0.72
N VAL A 75 4.97 -8.59 0.99
CA VAL A 75 6.44 -8.69 0.97
C VAL A 75 6.95 -9.61 2.08
N VAL A 76 6.37 -9.51 3.28
CA VAL A 76 6.76 -10.38 4.40
C VAL A 76 6.41 -11.85 4.09
N GLU A 77 5.23 -12.10 3.53
CA GLU A 77 4.82 -13.44 3.09
C GLU A 77 5.75 -14.01 2.00
N LEU A 78 6.16 -13.18 1.03
CA LEU A 78 7.14 -13.58 0.02
C LEU A 78 8.47 -13.99 0.65
N LEU A 79 8.96 -13.22 1.63
CA LEU A 79 10.18 -13.53 2.34
C LEU A 79 10.05 -14.83 3.16
N ARG A 80 8.91 -15.06 3.82
CA ARG A 80 8.62 -16.32 4.52
C ARG A 80 8.76 -17.51 3.57
N GLN A 81 8.11 -17.47 2.41
CA GLN A 81 8.15 -18.54 1.41
C GLN A 81 9.56 -18.75 0.83
N LEU A 82 10.33 -17.67 0.66
CA LEU A 82 11.72 -17.78 0.19
C LEU A 82 12.61 -18.46 1.24
N ILE A 83 12.48 -18.07 2.50
CA ILE A 83 13.21 -18.65 3.61
C ILE A 83 12.84 -20.13 3.75
N GLU A 84 11.55 -20.47 3.69
CA GLU A 84 11.05 -21.85 3.72
C GLU A 84 11.66 -22.70 2.60
N ARG A 85 11.63 -22.22 1.35
CA ARG A 85 12.27 -22.93 0.24
C ARG A 85 13.78 -23.12 0.42
N GLN A 86 14.47 -22.13 0.99
CA GLN A 86 15.90 -22.26 1.27
C GLN A 86 16.16 -23.20 2.46
N ALA A 87 15.30 -23.20 3.45
CA ALA A 87 15.33 -24.12 4.59
C ALA A 87 15.28 -25.56 4.06
N LEU A 88 14.25 -25.89 3.27
CA LEU A 88 14.09 -27.21 2.65
C LEU A 88 15.31 -27.62 1.85
N ARG A 89 15.86 -26.73 1.01
CA ARG A 89 17.10 -27.04 0.26
C ARG A 89 18.29 -27.35 1.16
N ARG A 90 18.42 -26.68 2.31
CA ARG A 90 19.52 -26.89 3.25
C ARG A 90 19.34 -28.18 4.06
N VAL A 91 18.09 -28.50 4.44
CA VAL A 91 17.72 -29.80 5.03
C VAL A 91 18.11 -30.93 4.08
N ASP A 92 17.67 -30.85 2.82
CA ASP A 92 17.98 -31.86 1.80
C ASP A 92 19.48 -32.02 1.53
N ALA A 93 20.25 -30.93 1.69
CA ALA A 93 21.71 -30.93 1.55
C ALA A 93 22.46 -31.41 2.81
N GLY A 94 21.78 -31.55 3.96
CA GLY A 94 22.40 -31.83 5.25
C GLY A 94 23.21 -30.65 5.82
N ASP A 95 22.88 -29.42 5.41
CA ASP A 95 23.55 -28.18 5.83
C ASP A 95 23.02 -27.61 7.17
N LEU A 96 22.14 -28.35 7.84
CA LEU A 96 21.52 -28.02 9.14
C LEU A 96 21.64 -29.21 10.08
N THR A 97 21.80 -28.93 11.37
CA THR A 97 21.68 -29.95 12.43
C THR A 97 20.21 -30.13 12.82
N ASP A 98 19.83 -31.29 13.36
CA ASP A 98 18.46 -31.58 13.83
C ASP A 98 17.86 -30.43 14.68
N ASP A 99 18.62 -29.92 15.66
CA ASP A 99 18.17 -28.80 16.52
C ASP A 99 17.89 -27.51 15.72
N GLN A 100 18.67 -27.24 14.66
CA GLN A 100 18.51 -26.06 13.81
C GLN A 100 17.30 -26.21 12.89
N GLU A 101 17.03 -27.43 12.42
CA GLU A 101 15.84 -27.71 11.61
C GLU A 101 14.57 -27.49 12.44
N GLU A 102 14.54 -27.99 13.67
CA GLU A 102 13.42 -27.83 14.60
C GLU A 102 13.20 -26.35 14.95
N GLU A 103 14.25 -25.62 15.33
CA GLU A 103 14.17 -24.19 15.66
C GLU A 103 13.69 -23.35 14.46
N LEU A 104 14.19 -23.64 13.26
CA LEU A 104 13.79 -22.96 12.04
C LEU A 104 12.33 -23.25 11.68
N GLY A 105 11.90 -24.51 11.78
CA GLY A 105 10.50 -24.90 11.57
C GLY A 105 9.57 -24.19 12.55
N ALA A 106 9.88 -24.21 13.85
CA ALA A 106 9.09 -23.53 14.87
C ALA A 106 8.98 -22.02 14.62
N THR A 107 10.09 -21.39 14.20
CA THR A 107 10.12 -19.95 13.88
C THR A 107 9.25 -19.62 12.67
N LEU A 108 9.31 -20.43 11.61
CA LEU A 108 8.49 -20.23 10.41
C LEU A 108 7.00 -20.43 10.68
N MET A 109 6.64 -21.39 11.54
CA MET A 109 5.26 -21.59 11.99
C MET A 109 4.75 -20.38 12.79
N ALA A 110 5.53 -19.91 13.77
CA ALA A 110 5.16 -18.73 14.55
C ALA A 110 4.99 -17.48 13.67
N LEU A 111 5.82 -17.30 12.64
CA LEU A 111 5.68 -16.22 11.67
C LEU A 111 4.40 -16.37 10.82
N HIS A 112 4.07 -17.58 10.39
CA HIS A 112 2.83 -17.85 9.64
C HIS A 112 1.58 -17.52 10.47
N ASP A 113 1.57 -17.90 11.75
CA ASP A 113 0.46 -17.60 12.67
C ASP A 113 0.32 -16.10 12.87
N ALA A 114 1.43 -15.39 13.14
CA ALA A 114 1.41 -13.94 13.31
C ALA A 114 0.93 -13.18 12.06
N LEU A 115 1.31 -13.65 10.86
CA LEU A 115 0.82 -13.09 9.60
C LEU A 115 -0.67 -13.37 9.42
N SER A 116 -1.14 -14.57 9.76
CA SER A 116 -2.54 -14.96 9.65
C SER A 116 -3.43 -14.12 10.56
N ASP A 117 -3.00 -13.92 11.82
CA ASP A 117 -3.69 -13.08 12.80
C ASP A 117 -3.78 -11.62 12.31
N LEU A 118 -2.65 -11.05 11.87
CA LEU A 118 -2.61 -9.68 11.38
C LEU A 118 -3.46 -9.51 10.11
N CYS A 119 -3.47 -10.50 9.21
CA CYS A 119 -4.38 -10.49 8.07
C CYS A 119 -5.84 -10.47 8.53
N ALA A 120 -6.21 -11.33 9.47
CA ALA A 120 -7.58 -11.43 9.98
C ALA A 120 -8.05 -10.12 10.65
N GLU A 121 -7.18 -9.45 11.42
CA GLU A 121 -7.46 -8.14 12.03
C GLU A 121 -7.81 -7.07 10.99
N HIS A 122 -7.27 -7.19 9.78
CA HIS A 122 -7.47 -6.26 8.68
C HIS A 122 -8.41 -6.79 7.58
N GLY A 123 -9.12 -7.89 7.83
CA GLY A 123 -10.12 -8.45 6.91
C GLY A 123 -9.53 -9.13 5.67
N TYR A 124 -8.25 -9.53 5.74
CA TYR A 124 -7.55 -10.27 4.69
C TYR A 124 -7.35 -11.73 5.08
N THR A 125 -7.18 -12.57 4.07
CA THR A 125 -6.57 -13.90 4.20
C THR A 125 -5.16 -13.87 3.65
N LEU A 126 -4.33 -14.86 3.97
CA LEU A 126 -3.01 -15.01 3.34
C LEU A 126 -3.11 -15.11 1.81
N GLN A 127 -4.17 -15.75 1.29
CA GLN A 127 -4.41 -15.85 -0.14
C GLN A 127 -4.69 -14.48 -0.78
N ASP A 128 -5.27 -13.55 -0.04
CA ASP A 128 -5.55 -12.20 -0.52
C ASP A 128 -4.29 -11.35 -0.68
N LEU A 129 -3.18 -11.72 -0.04
CA LEU A 129 -1.89 -11.03 -0.17
C LEU A 129 -1.27 -11.20 -1.55
N ASN A 130 -1.75 -12.13 -2.39
CA ASN A 130 -1.17 -12.26 -3.71
C ASN A 130 -1.59 -11.12 -4.64
N LEU A 131 -0.75 -10.09 -4.70
CA LEU A 131 -0.95 -8.92 -5.56
C LEU A 131 -0.66 -9.25 -7.02
N ASP A 132 -1.59 -8.89 -7.90
CA ASP A 132 -1.39 -8.94 -9.35
C ASP A 132 -0.68 -7.67 -9.83
N LEU A 133 0.54 -7.82 -10.33
CA LEU A 133 1.34 -6.73 -10.89
C LEU A 133 1.09 -6.51 -12.39
N GLY A 134 0.07 -7.14 -12.97
CA GLY A 134 -0.30 -7.01 -14.38
C GLY A 134 0.61 -7.82 -15.30
N PRO A 135 1.43 -7.19 -16.17
CA PRO A 135 2.31 -7.93 -17.09
C PRO A 135 3.41 -8.74 -16.40
N LEU A 136 3.72 -8.44 -15.13
CA LEU A 136 4.66 -9.22 -14.31
C LEU A 136 3.99 -10.43 -13.63
N GLY A 137 2.65 -10.51 -13.66
CA GLY A 137 1.89 -11.54 -12.98
C GLY A 137 1.80 -11.36 -11.45
N PRO A 138 1.42 -12.42 -10.73
CA PRO A 138 1.28 -12.39 -9.27
C PRO A 138 2.63 -12.27 -8.55
N LEU A 139 2.66 -11.53 -7.44
CA LEU A 139 3.86 -11.37 -6.60
C LEU A 139 4.25 -12.65 -5.87
N LEU A 140 3.27 -13.36 -5.32
CA LEU A 140 3.49 -14.62 -4.62
C LEU A 140 3.41 -15.79 -5.61
N PRO A 141 4.36 -16.72 -5.58
CA PRO A 141 4.24 -17.97 -6.31
C PRO A 141 2.97 -18.70 -5.89
N ARG A 142 2.32 -19.39 -6.84
CA ARG A 142 1.15 -20.20 -6.53
C ARG A 142 1.57 -21.38 -5.67
N GLU A 143 0.81 -21.68 -4.64
CA GLU A 143 0.97 -22.91 -3.86
C GLU A 143 0.59 -24.07 -4.79
N ASP A 144 1.55 -24.92 -5.13
CA ASP A 144 1.36 -26.16 -5.91
C ASP A 144 1.05 -27.34 -4.97
#